data_AF-A0A246E3U1-F1
#
_entry.id   AF-A0A246E3U1-F1
#
_cell.length_a   1.000
_cell.length_b   1.000
_cell.length_c   1.000
_cell.angle_alpha   90.00
_cell.angle_beta   90.00
_cell.angle_gamma   90.00
#
_symmetry.space_group_name_H-M   'P 1'
#
loop_
_entity.id
_entity.type
_entity.pdbx_description
1 polymer ?
#
loop_
_entity_poly.entity_id
_entity_poly.type
_entity_poly.pdbx_seq_one_letter_code
_entity_poly.pdbx_strand_id
1 'polypeptide(L)'
;QQHQIPVPKDKHGDAPYSMDANLMHISYEGKALEDPWQEADDDMFRLTVSPEKAPNEPEYITVDFEQGNAVAVNGERLTPAALLTKLNALGGKHGIGRLDLVENRFVGMKSRGVYETPGGSILLVAHRGIESITLDR
;
A
#
# COMPACT_ATOMS: atom_id res chain seq x y z
N GLN A 1 17.06 30.70 -7.30
CA GLN A 1 18.41 31.26 -7.49
C GLN A 1 18.67 32.50 -6.63
N GLN A 2 17.72 33.43 -6.48
CA GLN A 2 17.87 34.63 -5.62
C GLN A 2 18.28 34.34 -4.16
N HIS A 3 17.88 33.20 -3.61
CA HIS A 3 18.18 32.83 -2.21
C HIS A 3 19.31 31.80 -2.06
N GLN A 4 20.04 31.47 -3.14
CA GLN A 4 21.18 30.53 -3.13
C GLN A 4 20.88 29.13 -2.56
N ILE A 5 19.62 28.75 -2.36
CA ILE A 5 19.23 27.38 -2.01
C ILE A 5 19.49 26.49 -3.23
N PRO A 6 20.36 25.47 -3.12
CA PRO A 6 20.62 24.54 -4.20
C PRO A 6 19.37 23.69 -4.43
N VAL A 7 18.72 23.89 -5.58
CA VAL A 7 17.61 23.06 -6.03
C VAL A 7 18.17 22.06 -7.03
N PRO A 8 18.04 20.74 -6.78
CA PRO A 8 18.41 19.71 -7.74
C PRO A 8 17.71 19.96 -9.07
N LYS A 9 18.49 20.10 -10.15
CA LYS A 9 17.98 20.33 -11.53
C LYS A 9 17.87 19.02 -12.32
N ASP A 10 18.30 17.94 -11.70
CA ASP A 10 18.64 16.62 -12.22
C ASP A 10 17.51 15.60 -12.10
N LYS A 11 16.28 16.04 -11.78
CA LYS A 11 15.08 15.25 -12.11
C LYS A 11 14.89 15.29 -13.62
N HIS A 12 15.57 14.39 -14.32
CA HIS A 12 15.31 14.08 -15.73
C HIS A 12 13.83 13.76 -15.92
N GLY A 13 13.06 14.73 -16.45
CA GLY A 13 11.60 14.65 -16.54
C GLY A 13 10.94 14.81 -15.17
N ASP A 14 9.92 15.67 -15.07
CA ASP A 14 9.14 15.74 -13.84
C ASP A 14 8.57 14.35 -13.53
N ALA A 15 8.69 13.86 -12.29
CA ALA A 15 8.19 12.54 -11.86
C ALA A 15 6.78 12.29 -12.42
N PRO A 16 6.52 11.19 -13.14
CA PRO A 16 5.32 11.03 -13.97
C PRO A 16 3.99 11.01 -13.18
N TYR A 17 4.07 11.07 -11.85
CA TYR A 17 2.99 11.18 -10.89
C TYR A 17 3.49 11.89 -9.61
N SER A 18 2.57 12.42 -8.83
CA SER A 18 2.80 12.82 -7.43
C SER A 18 2.73 11.58 -6.54
N MET A 19 3.59 11.52 -5.53
CA MET A 19 3.69 10.36 -4.63
C MET A 19 3.79 10.81 -3.17
N ASP A 20 3.00 10.19 -2.31
CA ASP A 20 3.17 10.23 -0.85
C ASP A 20 3.38 8.82 -0.33
N ALA A 21 4.33 8.65 0.60
CA ALA A 21 4.75 7.34 1.07
C ALA A 21 4.98 7.34 2.58
N ASN A 22 4.39 6.36 3.25
CA ASN A 22 4.65 6.04 4.65
C ASN A 22 4.59 4.52 4.87
N LEU A 23 4.70 4.07 6.12
CA LEU A 23 4.72 2.64 6.42
C LEU A 23 3.39 1.94 6.10
N MET A 24 2.24 2.63 6.17
CA MET A 24 0.93 2.04 5.92
C MET A 24 0.65 1.86 4.43
N HIS A 25 1.05 2.84 3.62
CA HIS A 25 0.75 2.84 2.20
C HIS A 25 1.60 3.82 1.40
N ILE A 26 1.57 3.65 0.08
CA ILE A 26 1.99 4.64 -0.90
C ILE A 26 0.77 5.03 -1.75
N SER A 27 0.62 6.31 -2.04
CA SER A 27 -0.35 6.85 -2.98
C SER A 27 0.34 7.46 -4.20
N TYR A 28 -0.29 7.31 -5.36
CA TYR A 28 0.14 7.85 -6.64
C TYR A 28 -1.03 8.57 -7.30
N GLU A 29 -0.80 9.80 -7.78
CA GLU A 29 -1.85 10.61 -8.42
C GLU A 29 -1.28 11.60 -9.44
N GLY A 30 -2.16 12.21 -10.22
CA GLY A 30 -1.80 13.29 -11.14
C GLY A 30 -1.21 12.82 -12.47
N LYS A 31 -1.08 13.78 -13.40
CA LYS A 31 -0.45 13.60 -14.71
C LYS A 31 -1.09 12.45 -15.51
N ALA A 32 -0.32 11.42 -15.90
CA ALA A 32 -0.81 10.32 -16.72
C ALA A 32 -1.98 9.57 -16.04
N LEU A 33 -2.01 9.54 -14.71
CA LEU A 33 -3.09 8.91 -13.95
C LEU A 33 -4.39 9.71 -13.98
N GLU A 34 -4.40 11.00 -14.35
CA GLU A 34 -5.66 11.77 -14.44
C GLU A 34 -6.57 11.33 -15.59
N ASP A 35 -6.07 10.55 -16.54
CA ASP A 35 -6.88 9.88 -17.56
C ASP A 35 -7.17 8.43 -17.11
N PRO A 36 -8.41 8.11 -16.69
CA PRO A 36 -8.76 6.75 -16.26
C PRO A 36 -8.70 5.71 -17.38
N TRP A 37 -8.54 6.13 -18.64
CA TRP A 37 -8.37 5.22 -19.78
C TRP A 37 -6.91 4.76 -19.97
N GLN A 38 -5.96 5.40 -19.27
CA GLN A 38 -4.56 5.01 -19.27
C GLN A 38 -4.28 4.03 -18.13
N GLU A 39 -3.62 2.91 -18.43
CA GLU A 39 -3.20 1.95 -17.40
C GLU A 39 -2.09 2.55 -16.52
N ALA A 40 -2.00 2.09 -15.27
CA ALA A 40 -0.90 2.46 -14.39
C ALA A 40 0.40 1.74 -14.80
N ASP A 41 1.48 2.51 -15.02
CA ASP A 41 2.80 1.95 -15.33
C ASP A 41 3.33 1.01 -14.23
N ASP A 42 3.76 -0.20 -14.58
CA ASP A 42 4.21 -1.20 -13.59
C ASP A 42 5.48 -0.77 -12.83
N ASP A 43 6.30 0.13 -13.39
CA ASP A 43 7.50 0.64 -12.75
C ASP A 43 7.22 1.67 -11.64
N MET A 44 5.95 2.08 -11.48
CA MET A 44 5.57 3.02 -10.43
C MET A 44 5.58 2.41 -9.05
N PHE A 45 5.20 1.13 -8.97
CA PHE A 45 4.97 0.39 -7.74
C PHE A 45 6.30 0.11 -7.01
N ARG A 46 6.33 0.35 -5.69
CA ARG A 46 7.54 0.28 -4.87
C ARG A 46 7.47 -0.78 -3.77
N LEU A 47 6.28 -1.10 -3.28
CA LEU A 47 6.09 -2.06 -2.18
C LEU A 47 5.71 -3.46 -2.68
N THR A 48 5.10 -3.54 -3.86
CA THR A 48 4.45 -4.76 -4.35
C THR A 48 5.00 -5.17 -5.71
N VAL A 49 5.12 -6.47 -5.95
CA VAL A 49 5.27 -7.00 -7.31
C VAL A 49 3.91 -7.06 -8.00
N SER A 50 3.89 -7.12 -9.34
CA SER A 50 2.64 -7.38 -10.05
C SER A 50 2.18 -8.82 -9.78
N PRO A 51 0.86 -9.11 -9.78
CA PRO A 51 0.36 -10.47 -9.64
C PRO A 51 0.99 -11.48 -10.62
N GLU A 52 1.32 -11.05 -11.84
CA GLU A 52 2.00 -11.88 -12.86
C GLU A 52 3.45 -12.22 -12.50
N LYS A 53 4.08 -11.42 -11.63
CA LYS A 53 5.45 -11.62 -11.13
C LYS A 53 5.47 -12.25 -9.73
N ALA A 54 4.32 -12.47 -9.12
CA ALA A 54 4.22 -13.11 -7.81
C ALA A 54 4.63 -14.59 -7.89
N PRO A 55 5.09 -15.20 -6.78
CA PRO A 55 5.37 -16.63 -6.72
C PRO A 55 4.14 -17.49 -7.09
N ASN A 56 4.38 -18.61 -7.76
CA ASN A 56 3.33 -19.59 -8.09
C ASN A 56 2.93 -20.50 -6.90
N GLU A 57 3.59 -20.34 -5.75
CA GLU A 57 3.32 -21.11 -4.54
C GLU A 57 2.70 -20.22 -3.47
N PRO A 58 1.59 -20.64 -2.84
CA PRO A 58 0.97 -19.88 -1.77
C PRO A 58 1.84 -19.89 -0.51
N GLU A 59 1.79 -18.81 0.24
CA GLU A 59 2.45 -18.69 1.54
C GLU A 59 1.40 -18.54 2.64
N TYR A 60 1.38 -19.50 3.57
CA TYR A 60 0.47 -19.47 4.71
C TYR A 60 1.10 -18.65 5.83
N ILE A 61 0.30 -17.74 6.39
CA ILE A 61 0.71 -16.91 7.52
C ILE A 61 -0.35 -16.95 8.62
N THR A 62 0.08 -16.76 9.86
CA THR A 62 -0.82 -16.49 11.00
C THR A 62 -0.59 -15.09 11.51
N VAL A 63 -1.66 -14.42 11.93
CA VAL A 63 -1.60 -13.13 12.62
C VAL A 63 -2.32 -13.28 13.94
N ASP A 64 -1.60 -13.10 15.04
CA ASP A 64 -2.16 -13.30 16.37
C ASP A 64 -2.68 -11.96 16.90
N PHE A 65 -3.85 -11.99 17.54
CA PHE A 65 -4.52 -10.80 18.06
C PHE A 65 -4.72 -10.88 19.58
N GLU A 66 -4.55 -9.72 20.23
CA GLU A 66 -4.89 -9.51 21.64
C GLU A 66 -5.70 -8.21 21.76
N GLN A 67 -6.94 -8.32 22.25
CA GLN A 67 -7.83 -7.16 22.47
C GLN A 67 -7.98 -6.27 21.22
N GLY A 68 -8.08 -6.90 20.04
CA GLY A 68 -8.20 -6.22 18.74
C GLY A 68 -6.87 -5.78 18.11
N ASN A 69 -5.76 -5.83 18.84
CA ASN A 69 -4.45 -5.47 18.29
C ASN A 69 -3.74 -6.69 17.72
N ALA A 70 -3.21 -6.60 16.50
CA ALA A 70 -2.27 -7.59 15.99
C ALA A 70 -0.94 -7.48 16.77
N VAL A 71 -0.46 -8.60 17.32
CA VAL A 71 0.73 -8.64 18.19
C VAL A 71 1.84 -9.55 17.68
N ALA A 72 1.53 -10.49 16.79
CA ALA A 72 2.52 -11.42 16.24
C ALA A 72 2.18 -11.87 14.81
N VAL A 73 3.21 -12.31 14.08
CA VAL A 73 3.08 -12.92 12.75
C VAL A 73 3.90 -14.20 12.71
N ASN A 74 3.25 -15.32 12.38
CA ASN A 74 3.84 -16.67 12.40
C ASN A 74 4.44 -17.03 13.78
N GLY A 75 3.74 -16.68 14.86
CA GLY A 75 4.15 -16.92 16.24
C GLY A 75 5.27 -16.01 16.76
N GLU A 76 5.81 -15.12 15.93
CA GLU A 76 6.82 -14.14 16.34
C GLU A 76 6.15 -12.84 16.80
N ARG A 77 6.30 -12.49 18.09
CA ARG A 77 5.77 -11.24 18.65
C ARG A 77 6.58 -10.04 18.16
N LEU A 78 5.87 -9.01 17.69
CA LEU A 78 6.47 -7.85 17.02
C LEU A 78 5.91 -6.55 17.59
N THR A 79 6.67 -5.46 17.44
CA THR A 79 6.12 -4.11 17.62
C THR A 79 5.16 -3.78 16.47
N PRO A 80 4.22 -2.84 16.62
CA PRO A 80 3.27 -2.50 15.55
C PRO A 80 3.95 -2.15 14.21
N ALA A 81 5.04 -1.38 14.26
CA ALA A 81 5.80 -1.02 13.08
C ALA A 81 6.51 -2.23 12.43
N ALA A 82 7.11 -3.12 13.23
CA ALA A 82 7.77 -4.31 12.72
C ALA A 82 6.76 -5.32 12.14
N LEU A 83 5.58 -5.43 12.77
CA LEU A 83 4.47 -6.26 12.30
C LEU A 83 4.00 -5.80 10.92
N LEU A 84 3.69 -4.52 10.77
CA LEU A 84 3.26 -3.95 9.51
C LEU A 84 4.35 -4.03 8.44
N THR A 85 5.62 -3.81 8.81
CA THR A 85 6.77 -4.00 7.90
C THR A 85 6.83 -5.44 7.39
N LYS A 86 6.68 -6.43 8.28
CA LYS A 86 6.69 -7.85 7.91
C LYS A 86 5.52 -8.21 7.00
N LEU A 87 4.32 -7.71 7.30
CA LEU A 87 3.14 -7.92 6.45
C LEU A 87 3.24 -7.20 5.11
N ASN A 88 3.86 -6.01 5.04
CA ASN A 88 4.15 -5.33 3.79
C ASN A 88 5.10 -6.16 2.92
N ALA A 89 6.15 -6.74 3.49
CA ALA A 89 7.08 -7.59 2.75
C ALA A 89 6.40 -8.88 2.23
N LEU A 90 5.61 -9.54 3.08
CA LEU A 90 4.86 -10.75 2.71
C LEU A 90 3.81 -10.45 1.63
N GLY A 91 2.93 -9.47 1.87
CA GLY A 91 1.91 -9.08 0.90
C GLY A 91 2.51 -8.54 -0.39
N GLY A 92 3.57 -7.73 -0.29
CA GLY A 92 4.27 -7.15 -1.42
C GLY A 92 4.87 -8.19 -2.35
N LYS A 93 5.50 -9.23 -1.80
CA LYS A 93 6.02 -10.39 -2.54
C LYS A 93 4.93 -11.13 -3.33
N HIS A 94 3.69 -11.15 -2.82
CA HIS A 94 2.55 -11.87 -3.41
C HIS A 94 1.58 -10.96 -4.18
N GLY A 95 1.98 -9.71 -4.48
CA GLY A 95 1.18 -8.76 -5.25
C GLY A 95 -0.12 -8.29 -4.58
N ILE A 96 -0.20 -8.40 -3.25
CA ILE A 96 -1.39 -8.02 -2.46
C ILE A 96 -1.41 -6.50 -2.26
N GLY A 97 -2.61 -5.91 -2.34
CA GLY A 97 -2.85 -4.54 -1.87
C GLY A 97 -2.54 -3.43 -2.86
N ARG A 98 -2.46 -3.74 -4.17
CA ARG A 98 -2.57 -2.74 -5.24
C ARG A 98 -4.05 -2.36 -5.43
N LEU A 99 -4.35 -1.07 -5.47
CA LEU A 99 -5.69 -0.52 -5.72
C LEU A 99 -5.59 0.57 -6.78
N ASP A 100 -6.52 0.61 -7.73
CA ASP A 100 -6.68 1.69 -8.70
C ASP A 100 -8.16 2.09 -8.71
N LEU A 101 -8.45 3.34 -8.36
CA LEU A 101 -9.82 3.79 -8.15
C LEU A 101 -9.99 5.28 -8.45
N VAL A 102 -11.23 5.65 -8.79
CA VAL A 102 -11.66 7.04 -8.85
C VAL A 102 -12.43 7.38 -7.57
N GLU A 103 -11.89 8.30 -6.79
CA GLU A 103 -12.46 8.73 -5.51
C GLU A 103 -13.10 10.11 -5.59
N ASN A 104 -14.01 10.39 -4.65
CA ASN A 104 -14.55 11.73 -4.45
C ASN A 104 -13.70 12.45 -3.40
N ARG A 105 -13.10 13.57 -3.78
CA ARG A 105 -12.40 14.45 -2.84
C ARG A 105 -13.41 15.32 -2.10
N PHE A 106 -13.07 15.64 -0.85
CA PHE A 106 -13.87 16.54 0.00
C PHE A 106 -14.16 17.89 -0.67
N VAL A 107 -13.21 18.41 -1.47
CA VAL A 107 -13.34 19.70 -2.18
C VAL A 107 -14.30 19.66 -3.38
N GLY A 108 -15.03 18.56 -3.59
CA GLY A 108 -16.12 18.47 -4.57
C GLY A 108 -15.70 18.04 -5.98
N MET A 109 -14.52 17.45 -6.14
CA MET A 109 -14.04 16.91 -7.41
C MET A 109 -13.71 15.42 -7.30
N LYS A 110 -13.70 14.73 -8.43
CA LYS A 110 -13.15 13.38 -8.52
C LYS A 110 -11.68 13.43 -8.87
N SER A 111 -10.94 12.43 -8.42
CA SER A 111 -9.56 12.20 -8.80
C SER A 111 -9.32 10.70 -8.87
N ARG A 112 -8.48 10.25 -9.80
CA ARG A 112 -8.02 8.87 -9.84
C ARG A 112 -6.75 8.76 -9.00
N GLY A 113 -6.72 7.78 -8.11
CA GLY A 113 -5.57 7.44 -7.30
C GLY A 113 -5.23 5.97 -7.44
N VAL A 114 -3.93 5.69 -7.47
CA VAL A 114 -3.37 4.33 -7.41
C VAL A 114 -2.67 4.18 -6.06
N TYR A 115 -2.85 3.05 -5.37
CA TYR A 115 -2.36 2.85 -4.01
C TYR A 115 -1.70 1.48 -3.83
N GLU A 116 -0.70 1.43 -2.94
CA GLU A 116 -0.11 0.20 -2.43
C GLU A 116 -0.28 0.14 -0.91
N THR A 117 -0.98 -0.87 -0.39
CA THR A 117 -1.10 -1.11 1.06
C THR A 117 -1.07 -2.61 1.41
N PRO A 118 0.00 -3.36 1.05
CA PRO A 118 0.03 -4.81 1.21
C PRO A 118 -0.27 -5.28 2.63
N GLY A 119 0.42 -4.72 3.63
CA GLY A 119 0.22 -5.07 5.03
C GLY A 119 -1.12 -4.59 5.58
N GLY A 120 -1.60 -3.42 5.14
CA GLY A 120 -2.92 -2.92 5.50
C GLY A 120 -4.06 -3.79 4.97
N SER A 121 -3.96 -4.26 3.72
CA SER A 121 -4.91 -5.20 3.12
C SER A 121 -4.97 -6.52 3.90
N ILE A 122 -3.81 -7.09 4.26
CA ILE A 122 -3.76 -8.32 5.06
C ILE A 122 -4.36 -8.09 6.45
N LEU A 123 -3.98 -7.01 7.13
CA LEU A 123 -4.48 -6.68 8.47
C LEU A 123 -5.99 -6.50 8.51
N LEU A 124 -6.57 -5.82 7.51
CA LEU A 124 -8.01 -5.60 7.46
C LEU A 124 -8.78 -6.93 7.37
N VAL A 125 -8.33 -7.84 6.49
CA VAL A 125 -8.95 -9.16 6.34
C VAL A 125 -8.79 -9.98 7.62
N ALA A 126 -7.58 -10.00 8.22
CA ALA A 126 -7.32 -10.75 9.44
C ALA A 126 -8.13 -10.22 10.64
N HIS A 127 -8.21 -8.90 10.81
CA HIS A 127 -8.98 -8.27 11.88
C HIS A 127 -10.48 -8.57 11.74
N ARG A 128 -11.04 -8.43 10.53
CA ARG A 128 -12.44 -8.81 10.24
C ARG A 128 -12.70 -10.30 10.51
N GLY A 129 -11.72 -11.16 10.22
CA GLY A 129 -11.78 -12.57 10.55
C GLY A 129 -11.95 -12.83 12.04
N ILE A 130 -11.14 -12.18 12.89
CA ILE A 130 -11.27 -12.30 14.35
C ILE A 130 -12.59 -11.69 14.84
N GLU A 131 -12.98 -10.50 14.37
CA GLU A 131 -14.27 -9.89 14.73
C GLU A 131 -15.44 -10.85 14.49
N SER A 132 -15.43 -11.58 13.37
CA SER A 132 -16.52 -12.49 12.99
C SER A 132 -16.73 -13.66 13.96
N ILE A 133 -15.73 -14.00 14.79
CA ILE A 133 -15.82 -15.09 15.77
C ILE A 133 -15.84 -14.58 17.22
N THR A 134 -15.48 -13.31 17.46
CA THR A 134 -15.42 -12.73 18.82
C THR A 134 -16.54 -11.74 19.13
N LEU A 135 -17.26 -11.25 18.13
CA LEU A 135 -18.39 -10.32 18.31
C LEU A 135 -19.72 -11.03 18.07
N ASP A 136 -20.75 -10.59 18.78
CA ASP A 136 -22.13 -11.01 18.54
C ASP A 136 -22.69 -10.36 17.26
N ARG A 137 -23.88 -10.82 16.86
CA ARG A 137 -24.53 -10.42 15.61
C ARG A 137 -25.31 -9.11 15.74
#